data_AF-A0A844KCE4-F1
#
_entry.id   AF-A0A844KCE4-F1
#
_cell.length_a   1.000
_cell.length_b   1.000
_cell.length_c   1.000
_cell.angle_alpha   90.00
_cell.angle_beta   90.00
_cell.angle_gamma   90.00
#
_symmetry.space_group_name_H-M   'P 1'
#
loop_
_entity.id
_entity.type
_entity.pdbx_description
1 polymer ?
#
loop_
_entity_poly.entity_id
_entity_poly.type
_entity_poly.pdbx_seq_one_letter_code
_entity_poly.pdbx_strand_id
1 'polypeptide(L)'
;MNKKQVLAELVKNLEECSERGYVFHPKFMYEFQVLLKNATGNEKEIFTLLVKQLNFLKELGTNVCKADSNEIIKNQDRDYYSLHLSGKNFNFRLLMAFDEKDTPKFLVAFYERAGKKKTDYTQYKKVLDSRFEEV
;
A
#
# COMPACT_ATOMS: atom_id res chain seq x y z
N MET A 1 -17.63 5.28 13.29
CA MET A 1 -17.35 6.25 12.20
C MET A 1 -18.33 6.09 11.05
N ASN A 2 -18.94 7.17 10.54
CA ASN A 2 -19.79 7.15 9.34
C ASN A 2 -18.96 7.36 8.06
N LYS A 3 -19.54 7.18 6.87
CA LYS A 3 -18.80 7.28 5.58
C LYS A 3 -18.16 8.66 5.37
N LYS A 4 -18.83 9.75 5.77
CA LYS A 4 -18.31 11.12 5.62
C LYS A 4 -17.07 11.34 6.48
N GLN A 5 -17.07 10.82 7.72
CA GLN A 5 -15.92 10.91 8.62
C GLN A 5 -14.70 10.15 8.09
N VAL A 6 -14.89 8.92 7.59
CA VAL A 6 -13.81 8.12 6.98
C VAL A 6 -13.20 8.86 5.78
N LEU A 7 -14.04 9.46 4.93
CA LEU A 7 -13.56 10.20 3.77
C LEU A 7 -12.79 11.47 4.17
N ALA A 8 -13.29 12.22 5.16
CA ALA A 8 -12.59 13.40 5.66
C ALA A 8 -11.23 13.04 6.26
N GLU A 9 -11.17 11.95 7.02
CA GLU A 9 -9.92 11.44 7.58
C GLU A 9 -8.96 10.95 6.49
N LEU A 10 -9.46 10.28 5.46
CA LEU A 10 -8.65 9.87 4.31
C LEU A 10 -8.08 11.09 3.57
N VAL A 11 -8.89 12.10 3.27
CA VAL A 11 -8.42 13.34 2.62
C VAL A 11 -7.32 13.99 3.43
N LYS A 12 -7.53 14.16 4.74
CA LYS A 12 -6.52 14.72 5.64
C LYS A 12 -5.21 13.92 5.61
N ASN A 13 -5.29 12.59 5.67
CA ASN A 13 -4.10 11.74 5.62
C ASN A 13 -3.37 11.86 4.28
N LEU A 14 -4.10 11.96 3.17
CA LEU A 14 -3.50 12.13 1.84
C LEU A 14 -2.85 13.50 1.67
N GLU A 15 -3.45 14.56 2.21
CA GLU A 15 -2.84 15.89 2.27
C GLU A 15 -1.53 15.86 3.06
N GLU A 16 -1.53 15.26 4.26
CA GLU A 16 -0.31 15.07 5.06
C GLU A 16 0.75 14.23 4.32
N CYS A 17 0.34 13.19 3.60
CA CYS A 17 1.24 12.38 2.76
C CYS A 17 1.86 13.25 1.66
N SER A 18 1.07 14.10 1.00
CA SER A 18 1.57 15.03 -0.02
C SER A 18 2.57 16.04 0.55
N GLU A 19 2.30 16.60 1.73
CA GLU A 19 3.23 17.53 2.41
C GLU A 19 4.54 16.85 2.81
N ARG A 20 4.48 15.56 3.15
CA ARG A 20 5.65 14.72 3.46
C ARG A 20 6.34 14.16 2.22
N GLY A 21 5.86 14.47 1.02
CA GLY A 21 6.47 14.06 -0.24
C GLY A 21 6.20 12.62 -0.64
N TYR A 22 5.21 11.94 -0.05
CA TYR A 22 4.87 10.56 -0.45
C TYR A 22 4.57 10.50 -1.94
N VAL A 23 5.11 9.48 -2.60
CA VAL A 23 4.98 9.34 -4.05
C VAL A 23 4.11 8.13 -4.37
N PHE A 24 3.17 8.33 -5.28
CA PHE A 24 2.30 7.26 -5.79
C PHE A 24 2.55 7.11 -7.29
N HIS A 25 3.14 5.98 -7.67
CA HIS A 25 3.37 5.67 -9.07
C HIS A 25 2.04 5.69 -9.86
N PRO A 26 1.95 6.26 -11.07
CA PRO A 26 0.69 6.34 -11.81
C PRO A 26 0.01 4.98 -12.04
N LYS A 27 0.82 3.92 -12.27
CA LYS A 27 0.31 2.55 -12.37
C LYS A 27 -0.22 2.00 -11.05
N PHE A 28 0.40 2.33 -9.91
CA PHE A 28 -0.16 2.01 -8.59
C PHE A 28 -1.55 2.61 -8.43
N MET A 29 -1.72 3.89 -8.76
CA MET A 29 -3.00 4.59 -8.65
C MET A 29 -4.08 3.95 -9.52
N TYR A 30 -3.73 3.61 -10.77
CA TYR A 30 -4.63 2.89 -11.67
C TYR A 30 -5.03 1.52 -11.12
N GLU A 31 -4.05 0.73 -10.67
CA GLU A 31 -4.28 -0.60 -10.09
C GLU A 31 -5.17 -0.53 -8.86
N PHE A 32 -4.90 0.40 -7.94
CA PHE A 32 -5.69 0.61 -6.74
C PHE A 32 -7.13 1.03 -7.07
N GLN A 33 -7.32 1.90 -8.07
CA GLN A 33 -8.67 2.26 -8.54
C GLN A 33 -9.43 1.04 -9.09
N VAL A 34 -8.77 0.16 -9.84
CA VAL A 34 -9.38 -1.08 -10.33
C VAL A 34 -9.77 -2.00 -9.17
N LEU A 35 -8.92 -2.14 -8.16
CA LEU A 35 -9.23 -2.92 -6.95
C LEU A 35 -10.44 -2.37 -6.20
N LEU A 36 -10.53 -1.05 -6.01
CA LEU A 36 -11.68 -0.40 -5.38
C LEU A 36 -12.98 -0.65 -6.15
N LYS A 37 -12.95 -0.55 -7.48
CA LYS A 37 -14.10 -0.84 -8.35
C LYS A 37 -14.57 -2.29 -8.24
N ASN A 38 -13.67 -3.22 -7.95
CA ASN A 38 -14.00 -4.65 -7.81
C ASN A 38 -14.44 -5.04 -6.39
N ALA A 39 -14.24 -4.18 -5.40
CA ALA A 39 -14.60 -4.43 -4.00
C ALA A 39 -15.74 -3.53 -3.51
N THR A 40 -16.71 -3.25 -4.39
CA THR A 40 -17.85 -2.37 -4.08
C THR A 40 -18.59 -2.80 -2.81
N GLY A 41 -19.02 -1.81 -2.04
CA GLY A 41 -19.65 -2.02 -0.73
C GLY A 41 -18.68 -2.22 0.44
N ASN A 42 -17.37 -2.40 0.17
CA ASN A 42 -16.34 -2.52 1.21
C ASN A 42 -15.46 -1.26 1.31
N GLU A 43 -15.76 -0.18 0.57
CA GLU A 43 -14.89 1.00 0.45
C GLU A 43 -14.61 1.64 1.80
N LYS A 44 -15.61 1.67 2.69
CA LYS A 44 -15.45 2.22 4.04
C LYS A 44 -14.39 1.46 4.84
N GLU A 45 -14.40 0.14 4.77
CA GLU A 45 -13.45 -0.72 5.47
C GLU A 45 -12.06 -0.58 4.84
N ILE A 46 -11.98 -0.61 3.50
CA ILE A 46 -10.74 -0.41 2.75
C ILE A 46 -10.10 0.94 3.10
N PHE A 47 -10.86 2.03 3.13
CA PHE A 47 -10.34 3.36 3.46
C PHE A 47 -9.92 3.46 4.93
N THR A 48 -10.63 2.81 5.85
CA THR A 48 -10.23 2.74 7.26
C THR A 48 -8.89 2.01 7.41
N LEU A 49 -8.71 0.89 6.71
CA LEU A 49 -7.44 0.15 6.69
C LEU A 49 -6.32 0.92 6.01
N LEU A 50 -6.61 1.63 4.91
CA LEU A 50 -5.64 2.49 4.24
C LEU A 50 -5.14 3.58 5.19
N VAL A 51 -6.04 4.30 5.88
CA VAL A 51 -5.66 5.30 6.89
C VAL A 51 -4.80 4.68 7.98
N LYS A 52 -5.16 3.50 8.49
CA LYS A 52 -4.36 2.77 9.48
C LYS A 52 -2.94 2.50 8.97
N GLN A 53 -2.80 2.05 7.73
CA GLN A 53 -1.49 1.78 7.12
C GLN A 53 -0.66 3.05 6.90
N LEU A 54 -1.29 4.16 6.48
CA LEU A 54 -0.62 5.46 6.36
C LEU A 54 -0.13 5.98 7.72
N ASN A 55 -0.92 5.80 8.78
CA ASN A 55 -0.50 6.13 10.14
C ASN A 55 0.68 5.26 10.60
N PHE A 56 0.69 3.96 10.29
CA PHE A 56 1.84 3.11 10.60
C PHE A 56 3.10 3.56 9.86
N LEU A 57 3.00 3.97 8.59
CA LEU A 57 4.16 4.54 7.88
C LEU A 57 4.68 5.80 8.58
N LYS A 58 3.78 6.68 9.03
CA LYS A 58 4.11 7.91 9.74
C LYS A 58 4.82 7.66 11.07
N GLU A 59 4.39 6.66 11.82
CA GLU A 59 4.89 6.37 13.17
C GLU A 59 6.13 5.48 13.16
N LEU A 60 6.21 4.52 12.22
CA LEU A 60 7.21 3.45 12.24
C LEU A 60 8.26 3.58 11.13
N GLY A 61 7.98 4.32 10.05
CA GLY A 61 8.87 4.43 8.89
C GLY A 61 9.24 3.05 8.34
N THR A 62 10.54 2.79 8.17
CA THR A 62 11.08 1.50 7.72
C THR A 62 10.76 0.31 8.63
N ASN A 63 10.29 0.55 9.87
CA ASN A 63 9.78 -0.52 10.76
C ASN A 63 8.30 -0.88 10.51
N VAL A 64 7.64 -0.30 9.50
CA VAL A 64 6.23 -0.59 9.16
C VAL A 64 5.94 -2.08 8.94
N CYS A 65 6.95 -2.86 8.55
CA CYS A 65 6.87 -4.32 8.42
C CYS A 65 6.61 -5.07 9.73
N LYS A 66 6.76 -4.41 10.89
CA LYS A 66 6.45 -4.97 12.20
C LYS A 66 5.00 -4.74 12.62
N ALA A 67 4.27 -3.92 11.87
CA ALA A 67 2.86 -3.63 12.14
C ALA A 67 1.94 -4.53 11.32
N ASP A 68 0.90 -5.03 11.98
CA ASP A 68 -0.15 -5.81 11.33
C ASP A 68 0.41 -7.03 10.57
N SER A 69 -0.12 -7.29 9.37
CA SER A 69 0.34 -8.33 8.45
C SER A 69 1.24 -7.79 7.35
N ASN A 70 1.92 -6.67 7.61
CA ASN A 70 2.90 -6.10 6.70
C ASN A 70 4.19 -6.94 6.70
N GLU A 71 4.95 -6.86 5.61
CA GLU A 71 6.19 -7.62 5.49
C GLU A 71 7.23 -6.92 4.61
N ILE A 72 8.50 -7.27 4.82
CA ILE A 72 9.57 -6.97 3.87
C ILE A 72 9.61 -8.09 2.83
N ILE A 73 9.67 -7.72 1.56
CA ILE A 73 9.82 -8.64 0.44
C ILE A 73 11.29 -9.09 0.38
N LYS A 74 11.53 -10.37 0.58
CA LYS A 74 12.88 -10.96 0.59
C LYS A 74 13.44 -11.16 -0.83
N ASN A 75 14.76 -11.34 -0.91
CA ASN A 75 15.51 -11.68 -2.12
C ASN A 75 15.42 -10.60 -3.22
N GLN A 76 15.42 -9.33 -2.79
CA GLN A 76 15.42 -8.17 -3.66
C GLN A 76 16.73 -7.39 -3.46
N ASP A 77 17.09 -6.57 -4.45
CA ASP A 77 18.33 -5.79 -4.40
C ASP A 77 18.16 -4.51 -3.53
N ARG A 78 16.91 -4.17 -3.20
CA ARG A 78 16.52 -3.18 -2.19
C ARG A 78 15.42 -3.70 -1.28
N ASP A 79 15.23 -3.04 -0.14
CA ASP A 79 14.11 -3.29 0.74
C ASP A 79 12.80 -2.77 0.13
N TYR A 80 11.97 -3.72 -0.29
CA TYR A 80 10.57 -3.47 -0.63
C TYR A 80 9.66 -3.97 0.49
N TYR A 81 8.53 -3.29 0.65
CA TYR A 81 7.56 -3.55 1.68
C TYR A 81 6.22 -3.88 1.05
N SER A 82 5.47 -4.78 1.69
CA SER A 82 4.11 -5.16 1.31
C SER A 82 3.17 -4.81 2.45
N LEU A 83 2.31 -3.82 2.23
CA LEU A 83 1.28 -3.42 3.19
C LEU A 83 -0.01 -4.17 2.92
N HIS A 84 -0.66 -4.64 3.99
CA HIS A 84 -1.83 -5.51 3.88
C HIS A 84 -3.14 -4.78 4.18
N LEU A 85 -4.09 -4.86 3.24
CA LEU A 85 -5.45 -4.41 3.43
C LEU A 85 -6.38 -5.60 3.18
N SER A 86 -6.79 -6.28 4.25
CA SER A 86 -7.68 -7.44 4.17
C SER A 86 -8.97 -7.25 4.94
N GLY A 87 -10.07 -7.72 4.37
CA GLY A 87 -11.38 -7.83 5.00
C GLY A 87 -12.12 -9.05 4.47
N LYS A 88 -13.43 -9.15 4.75
CA LYS A 88 -14.20 -10.35 4.40
C LYS A 88 -14.23 -10.66 2.90
N ASN A 89 -14.27 -9.63 2.05
CA ASN A 89 -14.47 -9.76 0.60
C ASN A 89 -13.36 -9.14 -0.24
N PHE A 90 -12.25 -8.74 0.38
CA PHE A 90 -11.11 -8.16 -0.30
C PHE A 90 -9.81 -8.54 0.39
N ASN A 91 -8.75 -8.69 -0.40
CA ASN A 91 -7.42 -9.01 0.10
C ASN A 91 -6.40 -8.30 -0.78
N PHE A 92 -5.99 -7.09 -0.41
CA PHE A 92 -5.11 -6.26 -1.22
C PHE A 92 -3.71 -6.16 -0.61
N ARG A 93 -2.71 -6.17 -1.48
CA ARG A 93 -1.32 -5.84 -1.15
C ARG A 93 -0.91 -4.55 -1.85
N LEU A 94 -0.31 -3.65 -1.08
CA LEU A 94 0.27 -2.41 -1.59
C LEU A 94 1.78 -2.52 -1.45
N LEU A 95 2.49 -2.58 -2.57
CA LEU A 95 3.94 -2.68 -2.59
C LEU A 95 4.55 -1.29 -2.67
N MET A 96 5.56 -1.06 -1.83
CA MET A 96 6.24 0.21 -1.72
C MET A 96 7.72 0.03 -1.37
N ALA A 97 8.49 1.09 -1.50
CA ALA A 97 9.85 1.20 -0.96
C ALA A 97 10.06 2.59 -0.36
N PHE A 98 11.06 2.71 0.50
CA PHE A 98 11.56 4.01 0.92
C PHE A 98 12.69 4.43 -0.01
N ASP A 99 12.76 5.73 -0.33
CA ASP A 99 13.93 6.31 -0.98
C ASP A 99 15.03 6.68 0.03
N GLU A 100 16.12 7.27 -0.45
CA GLU A 100 17.26 7.66 0.40
C GLU A 100 16.93 8.72 1.46
N LYS A 101 15.77 9.37 1.36
CA LYS A 101 15.26 10.37 2.31
C LYS A 101 14.16 9.80 3.22
N ASP A 102 14.01 8.48 3.27
CA ASP A 102 12.92 7.78 3.95
C ASP A 102 11.53 8.19 3.43
N THR A 103 11.43 8.62 2.17
CA THR A 103 10.15 8.96 1.54
C THR A 103 9.48 7.69 1.01
N PRO A 104 8.23 7.39 1.39
CA PRO A 104 7.50 6.25 0.85
C PRO A 104 7.12 6.46 -0.62
N LYS A 105 7.48 5.48 -1.45
CA LYS A 105 7.09 5.37 -2.86
C LYS A 105 6.18 4.14 -3.03
N PHE A 106 4.92 4.37 -3.33
CA PHE A 106 3.93 3.32 -3.63
C PHE A 106 4.01 2.92 -5.10
N LEU A 107 4.31 1.64 -5.35
CA LEU A 107 4.75 1.17 -6.67
C LEU A 107 3.73 0.25 -7.34
N VAL A 108 3.14 -0.68 -6.60
CA VAL A 108 2.19 -1.68 -7.15
C VAL A 108 1.04 -1.93 -6.18
N ALA A 109 -0.18 -2.08 -6.71
CA ALA A 109 -1.33 -2.57 -5.94
C ALA A 109 -1.90 -3.83 -6.60
N PHE A 110 -2.22 -4.86 -5.83
CA PHE A 110 -2.86 -6.05 -6.39
C PHE A 110 -3.76 -6.80 -5.40
N TYR A 111 -4.64 -7.64 -5.94
CA TYR A 111 -5.45 -8.58 -5.17
C TYR A 111 -4.67 -9.86 -4.90
N GLU A 112 -4.46 -10.19 -3.64
CA GLU A 112 -3.83 -11.43 -3.21
C GLU A 112 -4.88 -12.55 -3.12
N ARG A 113 -4.73 -13.57 -3.97
CA ARG A 113 -5.62 -14.73 -3.97
C ARG A 113 -5.44 -15.56 -2.71
N ALA A 114 -6.54 -16.00 -2.11
CA ALA A 114 -6.50 -16.92 -0.96
C ALA A 114 -5.97 -18.31 -1.36
N GLY A 115 -5.04 -18.88 -0.58
CA GLY A 115 -4.52 -20.23 -0.78
C GLY A 115 -3.10 -20.47 -0.23
N LYS A 116 -2.72 -21.74 -0.02
CA LYS A 116 -1.45 -22.15 0.65
C LYS A 116 -0.15 -21.85 -0.11
N LYS A 117 -0.18 -21.26 -1.31
CA LYS A 117 1.02 -20.84 -2.04
C LYS A 117 1.15 -19.32 -1.97
N LYS A 118 1.84 -18.94 -0.88
CA LYS A 118 2.40 -17.65 -0.51
C LYS A 118 2.65 -16.75 -1.72
N THR A 119 2.20 -15.51 -1.57
CA THR A 119 2.47 -14.33 -2.39
C THR A 119 3.91 -14.36 -2.91
N ASP A 120 4.06 -14.89 -4.12
CA ASP A 120 5.33 -14.96 -4.79
C ASP A 120 5.56 -13.61 -5.46
N TYR A 121 6.39 -12.80 -4.81
CA TYR A 121 6.74 -11.48 -5.30
C TYR A 121 7.81 -11.50 -6.41
N THR A 122 8.32 -12.68 -6.81
CA THR A 122 9.34 -12.77 -7.87
C THR A 122 8.88 -12.15 -9.18
N GLN A 123 7.59 -12.27 -9.51
CA GLN A 123 7.00 -11.64 -10.70
C GLN A 123 7.03 -10.10 -10.64
N TYR A 124 7.12 -9.53 -9.44
CA TYR A 124 7.14 -8.08 -9.23
C TYR A 124 8.54 -7.49 -9.15
N LYS A 125 9.61 -8.28 -8.99
CA LYS A 125 10.99 -7.76 -8.85
C LYS A 125 11.32 -6.69 -9.90
N LYS A 126 11.27 -7.07 -11.18
CA LYS A 126 11.57 -6.16 -12.30
C LYS A 126 10.62 -4.95 -12.36
N VAL A 127 9.36 -5.15 -11.99
CA VAL A 127 8.35 -4.09 -12.02
C VAL A 127 8.59 -3.08 -10.89
N LEU A 128 8.95 -3.56 -9.71
CA LEU A 128 9.26 -2.72 -8.55
C LEU A 128 10.52 -1.88 -8.82
N ASP A 129 11.59 -2.51 -9.33
CA ASP A 129 12.82 -1.79 -9.67
C ASP A 129 12.57 -0.73 -10.75
N SER A 130 11.90 -1.08 -11.86
CA SER A 130 11.56 -0.11 -12.92
C SER A 130 10.74 1.06 -12.39
N ARG A 131 9.67 0.77 -11.65
CA ARG A 131 8.76 1.81 -11.14
C ARG A 131 9.39 2.68 -10.06
N PHE A 132 10.35 2.15 -9.30
CA PHE A 132 11.07 2.91 -8.30
C PHE A 132 11.95 3.99 -8.94
N GLU A 133 12.58 3.67 -10.07
CA GLU A 133 13.43 4.60 -10.85
C GLU A 133 12.61 5.60 -11.69
N GLU A 134 11.36 5.27 -12.03
CA GLU A 134 10.45 6.15 -12.79
C GLU A 134 9.93 7.36 -11.97
N VAL A 135 10.07 7.33 -10.64
CA VAL A 135 9.46 8.31 -9.72
C VAL A 135 10.42 8.92 -8.72
#